data_AF-A0A5B7H530-F1
#
_entry.id   AF-A0A5B7H530-F1
#
_cell.length_a   1.000
_cell.length_b   1.000
_cell.length_c   1.000
_cell.angle_alpha   90.00
_cell.angle_beta   90.00
_cell.angle_gamma   90.00
#
_symmetry.space_group_name_H-M   'P 1'
#
loop_
_entity.id
_entity.type
_entity.pdbx_description
1 polymer ?
#
loop_
_entity_poly.entity_id
_entity_poly.type
_entity_poly.pdbx_seq_one_letter_code
_entity_poly.pdbx_strand_id
1 'polypeptide(L)'
;MTRCASLETRLDTIEARMSSMVAIQAKTEATLATLVETQQACISSVNSLTERLETFVARFENASLQDASCRGLPWAASLSKSGSRSRIQRNAYVYRHHPQVVFIQEAFVGPHEFRRPPTLSGYNSYLHLVRNGLVAYIHSSLQHKFQRNSTDAETTFQLFEVAAGNGKLRICHVYSAPGKLQVNVLPPPTDQGMIHIGDFNARHTELGDGHAE
;
A
#
# COMPACT_ATOMS: atom_id res chain seq x y z
N MET A 1 -32.25 -33.39 64.69
CA MET A 1 -32.82 -32.24 63.94
C MET A 1 -31.77 -31.43 63.17
N THR A 2 -30.57 -31.17 63.71
CA THR A 2 -29.55 -30.31 63.05
C THR A 2 -28.99 -30.83 61.72
N ARG A 3 -28.87 -32.15 61.54
CA ARG A 3 -28.38 -32.75 60.27
C ARG A 3 -29.34 -32.57 59.10
N CYS A 4 -30.66 -32.57 59.36
CA CYS A 4 -31.67 -32.42 58.30
C CYS A 4 -31.72 -30.98 57.80
N ALA A 5 -31.73 -30.00 58.72
CA ALA A 5 -31.63 -28.58 58.37
C ALA A 5 -30.36 -28.25 57.56
N SER A 6 -29.22 -28.85 57.91
CA SER A 6 -27.97 -28.67 57.15
C SER A 6 -28.03 -29.27 55.74
N LEU A 7 -28.77 -30.36 55.53
CA LEU A 7 -28.98 -30.95 54.21
C LEU A 7 -29.92 -30.10 53.36
N GLU A 8 -31.00 -29.57 53.95
CA GLU A 8 -31.93 -28.65 53.29
C GLU A 8 -31.19 -27.42 52.75
N THR A 9 -30.40 -26.74 53.58
CA THR A 9 -29.62 -25.58 53.13
C THR A 9 -28.64 -25.91 51.99
N ARG A 10 -28.05 -27.12 51.99
CA ARG A 10 -27.16 -27.56 50.91
C ARG A 10 -27.93 -27.84 49.62
N LEU A 11 -29.13 -28.43 49.71
CA LEU A 11 -29.99 -28.66 48.56
C LEU A 11 -30.47 -27.33 47.96
N ASP A 12 -30.89 -26.38 48.78
CA ASP A 12 -31.29 -25.03 48.32
C ASP A 12 -30.12 -24.33 47.60
N THR A 13 -28.90 -24.48 48.14
CA THR A 13 -27.69 -23.93 47.50
C THR A 13 -27.41 -24.59 46.15
N ILE A 14 -27.60 -25.91 46.04
CA ILE A 14 -27.43 -26.65 44.79
C ILE A 14 -28.48 -26.22 43.77
N GLU A 15 -29.74 -26.09 44.18
CA GLU A 15 -30.85 -25.66 43.34
C GLU A 15 -30.62 -24.23 42.80
N ALA A 16 -30.17 -23.31 43.65
CA ALA A 16 -29.82 -21.96 43.22
C ALA A 16 -28.66 -21.95 42.21
N ARG A 17 -27.64 -22.80 42.42
CA ARG A 17 -26.52 -22.94 41.47
C ARG A 17 -26.95 -23.55 40.14
N MET A 18 -27.81 -24.57 40.16
CA MET A 18 -28.36 -25.16 38.94
C MET A 18 -29.19 -24.15 38.15
N SER A 19 -30.06 -23.39 38.84
CA SER A 19 -30.84 -22.32 38.22
C SER A 19 -29.95 -21.26 37.57
N SER A 20 -28.85 -20.89 38.22
CA SER A 20 -27.86 -19.97 37.65
C SER A 20 -27.16 -20.55 36.42
N MET A 21 -26.78 -21.83 36.44
CA MET A 21 -26.17 -22.50 35.29
C MET A 21 -27.12 -22.57 34.10
N VAL A 22 -28.40 -22.88 34.32
CA VAL A 22 -29.43 -22.90 33.27
C VAL A 22 -29.60 -21.52 32.64
N ALA A 23 -29.62 -20.46 33.45
CA ALA A 23 -29.70 -19.10 32.94
C ALA A 23 -28.47 -18.69 32.10
N ILE A 24 -27.26 -19.11 32.53
CA ILE A 24 -26.03 -18.89 31.76
C ILE A 24 -26.08 -19.65 30.44
N GLN A 25 -26.50 -20.92 30.46
CA GLN A 25 -26.62 -21.74 29.26
C GLN A 25 -27.59 -21.10 28.24
N ALA A 26 -28.78 -20.67 28.68
CA ALA A 26 -29.74 -20.00 27.82
C ALA A 26 -29.16 -18.71 27.20
N LYS A 27 -28.39 -17.95 27.96
CA LYS A 27 -27.69 -16.76 27.45
C LYS A 27 -26.62 -17.12 26.42
N THR A 28 -25.85 -18.18 26.65
CA THR A 28 -24.84 -18.66 25.70
C THR A 28 -25.48 -19.14 24.41
N GLU A 29 -26.58 -19.90 24.48
CA GLU A 29 -27.35 -20.35 23.32
C GLU A 29 -27.88 -19.18 22.48
N ALA A 30 -28.46 -18.15 23.12
CA ALA A 30 -28.90 -16.94 22.44
C ALA A 30 -27.74 -16.19 21.75
N THR A 31 -26.58 -16.09 22.42
CA THR A 31 -25.39 -15.43 21.87
C THR A 31 -24.85 -16.20 20.65
N LEU A 32 -24.84 -17.53 20.70
CA LEU A 32 -24.42 -18.38 19.59
C LEU A 32 -25.37 -18.24 18.40
N ALA A 33 -26.68 -18.19 18.63
CA ALA A 33 -27.67 -17.96 17.56
C ALA A 33 -27.40 -16.64 16.82
N THR A 34 -27.21 -15.54 17.55
CA THR A 34 -26.86 -14.24 16.95
C THR A 34 -25.52 -14.28 16.22
N LEU A 35 -24.52 -15.00 16.74
CA LEU A 35 -23.23 -15.13 16.07
C LEU A 35 -23.36 -15.89 14.73
N VAL A 36 -24.15 -16.97 14.70
CA VAL A 36 -24.41 -17.73 13.46
C VAL A 36 -25.13 -16.87 12.42
N GLU A 37 -26.13 -16.08 12.83
CA GLU A 37 -26.84 -15.16 11.94
C GLU A 37 -25.92 -14.09 11.34
N THR A 38 -25.07 -13.48 12.17
CA THR A 38 -24.09 -12.48 11.70
C THR A 38 -23.04 -13.07 10.77
N GLN A 39 -22.57 -14.28 11.04
CA GLN A 39 -21.68 -15.02 10.14
C GLN A 39 -22.35 -15.31 8.79
N GLN A 40 -23.61 -15.74 8.81
CA GLN A 40 -24.35 -16.02 7.57
C GLN A 40 -24.56 -14.75 6.73
N ALA A 41 -24.84 -13.60 7.35
CA ALA A 41 -24.94 -12.32 6.66
C ALA A 41 -23.60 -11.88 6.04
N CYS A 42 -22.48 -12.12 6.73
CA CYS A 42 -21.14 -11.86 6.22
C CYS A 42 -20.83 -12.73 4.99
N ILE A 43 -21.11 -14.04 5.05
CA ILE A 43 -20.91 -14.97 3.93
C ILE A 43 -21.71 -14.51 2.71
N SER A 44 -22.99 -14.16 2.88
CA SER A 44 -23.84 -13.66 1.79
C SER A 44 -23.27 -12.38 1.16
N SER A 45 -22.72 -11.47 1.98
CA SER A 45 -22.09 -10.24 1.50
C SER A 45 -20.83 -10.50 0.70
N VAL A 46 -20.00 -11.46 1.15
CA VAL A 46 -18.80 -11.89 0.43
C VAL A 46 -19.16 -12.55 -0.89
N ASN A 47 -20.16 -13.43 -0.93
CA ASN A 47 -20.62 -14.07 -2.16
C ASN A 47 -21.10 -13.05 -3.19
N SER A 48 -21.92 -12.08 -2.76
CA SER A 48 -22.38 -10.99 -3.64
C SER A 48 -21.21 -10.14 -4.16
N LEU A 49 -20.20 -9.88 -3.34
CA LEU A 49 -18.99 -9.18 -3.79
C LEU A 49 -18.21 -9.99 -4.83
N THR A 50 -18.05 -11.30 -4.60
CA THR A 50 -17.40 -12.22 -5.55
C THR A 50 -18.11 -12.20 -6.90
N GLU A 51 -19.44 -12.34 -6.93
CA GLU A 51 -20.23 -12.28 -8.17
C GLU A 51 -20.07 -10.94 -8.91
N ARG A 52 -20.04 -9.82 -8.17
CA ARG A 52 -19.80 -8.49 -8.74
C ARG A 52 -18.40 -8.37 -9.33
N LEU A 53 -17.40 -8.97 -8.69
CA LEU A 53 -16.02 -8.98 -9.20
C LEU A 53 -15.91 -9.86 -10.45
N GLU A 54 -16.53 -11.04 -10.47
CA GLU A 54 -16.57 -11.90 -11.66
C GLU A 54 -17.26 -11.19 -12.84
N THR A 55 -18.37 -10.50 -12.57
CA THR A 55 -19.04 -9.67 -13.59
C THR A 55 -18.13 -8.54 -14.10
N PHE A 56 -17.39 -7.90 -13.20
CA PHE A 56 -16.44 -6.85 -13.58
C PHE A 56 -15.29 -7.40 -14.44
N VAL A 57 -14.73 -8.55 -14.07
CA VAL A 57 -13.68 -9.24 -14.84
C VAL A 57 -14.19 -9.59 -16.24
N ALA A 58 -15.37 -10.20 -16.35
CA ALA A 58 -15.96 -10.55 -17.64
C ALA A 58 -16.21 -9.31 -18.53
N ARG A 59 -16.66 -8.20 -17.95
CA ARG A 59 -16.82 -6.93 -18.69
C ARG A 59 -15.49 -6.35 -19.14
N PHE A 60 -14.46 -6.42 -18.29
CA PHE A 60 -13.12 -5.97 -18.63
C PHE A 60 -12.51 -6.80 -19.76
N GLU A 61 -12.66 -8.13 -19.70
CA GLU A 61 -12.21 -9.03 -20.76
C GLU A 61 -12.94 -8.74 -22.08
N ASN A 62 -14.26 -8.58 -22.07
CA ASN A 62 -15.03 -8.23 -23.26
C ASN A 62 -14.64 -6.86 -23.84
N ALA A 63 -14.42 -5.85 -23.00
CA ALA A 63 -13.91 -4.55 -23.44
C ALA A 63 -12.50 -4.66 -24.03
N SER A 64 -11.64 -5.49 -23.43
CA SER A 64 -10.29 -5.73 -23.94
C SER A 64 -10.28 -6.49 -25.28
N LEU A 65 -11.24 -7.39 -25.53
CA LEU A 65 -11.38 -8.08 -26.81
C LEU A 65 -11.92 -7.16 -27.91
N GLN A 66 -12.79 -6.20 -27.57
CA GLN A 66 -13.22 -5.16 -28.52
C GLN A 66 -12.07 -4.22 -28.91
N ASP A 67 -11.15 -3.91 -27.99
CA ASP A 67 -9.97 -3.08 -28.26
C ASP A 67 -8.83 -3.89 -28.93
N ALA A 68 -8.73 -5.19 -28.67
CA ALA A 68 -7.74 -6.10 -29.25
C ALA A 68 -8.01 -6.48 -30.72
N SER A 69 -9.21 -6.21 -31.25
CA SER A 69 -9.42 -6.21 -32.71
C SER A 69 -8.55 -5.15 -33.41
N CYS A 70 -7.94 -4.21 -32.67
CA CYS A 70 -7.07 -3.17 -33.20
C CYS A 70 -5.61 -3.24 -32.76
N ARG A 71 -5.18 -4.13 -31.84
CA ARG A 71 -3.75 -4.36 -31.51
C ARG A 71 -3.59 -5.50 -30.50
N GLY A 72 -2.97 -6.61 -30.93
CA GLY A 72 -2.66 -7.74 -30.05
C GLY A 72 -1.57 -7.40 -29.03
N LEU A 73 -1.79 -7.70 -27.74
CA LEU A 73 -0.75 -7.71 -26.71
C LEU A 73 -0.93 -8.82 -25.65
N PRO A 74 0.16 -9.37 -25.08
CA PRO A 74 0.23 -10.67 -24.44
C PRO A 74 0.33 -10.58 -22.90
N TRP A 75 -0.72 -10.13 -22.22
CA TRP A 75 -0.66 -9.90 -20.76
C TRP A 75 -1.17 -11.07 -19.90
N ALA A 76 -1.77 -12.11 -20.50
CA ALA A 76 -2.43 -13.19 -19.76
C ALA A 76 -1.48 -14.17 -19.03
N ALA A 77 -0.16 -14.07 -19.21
CA ALA A 77 0.77 -15.12 -18.79
C ALA A 77 1.52 -14.90 -17.45
N SER A 78 1.22 -13.88 -16.65
CA SER A 78 2.03 -13.61 -15.44
C SER A 78 1.19 -13.30 -14.18
N LEU A 79 0.49 -14.32 -13.70
CA LEU A 79 -0.20 -14.33 -12.40
C LEU A 79 0.33 -15.46 -11.52
N SER A 80 1.58 -15.35 -11.04
CA SER A 80 1.97 -16.10 -9.83
C SER A 80 3.16 -15.46 -9.12
N LYS A 81 3.09 -15.46 -7.78
CA LYS A 81 4.06 -15.05 -6.74
C LYS A 81 3.89 -13.66 -6.13
N SER A 82 4.17 -13.61 -4.83
CA SER A 82 3.85 -12.59 -3.81
C SER A 82 4.11 -11.11 -4.15
N GLY A 83 4.83 -10.80 -5.23
CA GLY A 83 4.99 -9.43 -5.75
C GLY A 83 3.73 -8.83 -6.37
N SER A 84 2.66 -9.62 -6.58
CA SER A 84 1.41 -9.12 -7.18
C SER A 84 0.62 -8.20 -6.25
N ARG A 85 0.64 -8.41 -4.91
CA ARG A 85 -0.19 -7.61 -3.98
C ARG A 85 0.24 -6.14 -3.90
N SER A 86 1.54 -5.85 -3.82
CA SER A 86 2.02 -4.46 -3.77
C SER A 86 1.83 -3.74 -5.12
N ARG A 87 2.00 -4.46 -6.24
CA ARG A 87 1.71 -3.94 -7.59
C ARG A 87 0.23 -3.60 -7.76
N ILE A 88 -0.68 -4.45 -7.28
CA ILE A 88 -2.12 -4.23 -7.35
C ILE A 88 -2.53 -3.02 -6.50
N GLN A 89 -2.04 -2.91 -5.26
CA GLN A 89 -2.33 -1.77 -4.39
C GLN A 89 -1.81 -0.44 -4.96
N ARG A 90 -0.57 -0.44 -5.50
CA ARG A 90 0.02 0.76 -6.11
C ARG A 90 -0.78 1.20 -7.33
N ASN A 91 -1.12 0.27 -8.23
CA ASN A 91 -1.90 0.61 -9.40
C ASN A 91 -3.28 1.13 -9.00
N ALA A 92 -3.95 0.51 -8.02
CA ALA A 92 -5.23 0.99 -7.49
C ALA A 92 -5.12 2.41 -6.90
N TYR A 93 -4.04 2.73 -6.19
CA TYR A 93 -3.79 4.08 -5.68
C TYR A 93 -3.61 5.10 -6.82
N VAL A 94 -2.76 4.79 -7.81
CA VAL A 94 -2.55 5.69 -8.96
C VAL A 94 -3.85 5.94 -9.71
N TYR A 95 -4.63 4.89 -9.97
CA TYR A 95 -5.93 5.03 -10.64
C TYR A 95 -6.94 5.84 -9.82
N ARG A 96 -6.87 5.80 -8.49
CA ARG A 96 -7.80 6.54 -7.64
C ARG A 96 -7.43 8.02 -7.51
N HIS A 97 -6.15 8.33 -7.43
CA HIS A 97 -5.68 9.68 -7.08
C HIS A 97 -5.13 10.47 -8.28
N HIS A 98 -4.92 9.82 -9.42
CA HIS A 98 -4.37 10.41 -10.64
C HIS A 98 -3.18 11.36 -10.40
N PRO A 99 -2.15 10.94 -9.63
CA PRO A 99 -1.01 11.82 -9.33
C PRO A 99 -0.28 12.18 -10.63
N GLN A 100 0.11 13.45 -10.81
CA GLN A 100 0.88 13.85 -12.01
C GLN A 100 2.30 13.29 -12.00
N VAL A 101 2.86 13.06 -10.81
CA VAL A 101 4.20 12.52 -10.61
C VAL A 101 4.18 11.52 -9.45
N VAL A 102 4.86 10.39 -9.62
CA VAL A 102 5.02 9.35 -8.60
C VAL A 102 6.50 9.02 -8.48
N PHE A 103 7.01 9.05 -7.25
CA PHE A 103 8.40 8.72 -6.92
C PHE A 103 8.43 7.49 -6.01
N ILE A 104 9.28 6.52 -6.36
CA ILE A 104 9.44 5.27 -5.61
C ILE A 104 10.92 5.06 -5.33
N GLN A 105 11.28 4.97 -4.05
CA GLN A 105 12.59 4.54 -3.57
C GLN A 105 12.57 3.03 -3.30
N GLU A 106 13.74 2.40 -3.32
CA GLU A 106 13.91 0.96 -3.09
C GLU A 106 13.00 0.09 -3.96
N ALA A 107 12.79 0.51 -5.22
CA ALA A 107 11.82 -0.11 -6.11
C ALA A 107 12.10 -1.59 -6.43
N PHE A 108 13.33 -2.05 -6.17
CA PHE A 108 13.79 -3.40 -6.46
C PHE A 108 14.56 -3.96 -5.26
N VAL A 109 13.91 -4.89 -4.56
CA VAL A 109 14.54 -5.72 -3.53
C VAL A 109 14.90 -7.08 -4.14
N GLY A 110 16.16 -7.52 -4.01
CA GLY A 110 16.64 -8.82 -4.51
C GLY A 110 17.54 -8.78 -5.76
N PRO A 111 17.96 -9.94 -6.31
CA PRO A 111 18.99 -10.03 -7.35
C PRO A 111 18.64 -9.26 -8.64
N HIS A 112 19.67 -8.74 -9.30
CA HIS A 112 19.60 -7.67 -10.30
C HIS A 112 19.04 -8.06 -11.68
N GLU A 113 18.79 -9.34 -11.94
CA GLU A 113 18.78 -9.87 -13.32
C GLU A 113 17.61 -9.39 -14.20
N PHE A 114 16.51 -8.86 -13.65
CA PHE A 114 15.40 -8.34 -14.47
C PHE A 114 14.69 -7.13 -13.83
N ARG A 115 15.40 -6.02 -13.67
CA ARG A 115 14.83 -4.78 -13.12
C ARG A 115 14.29 -3.85 -14.21
N ARG A 116 13.07 -4.12 -14.68
CA ARG A 116 12.27 -3.13 -15.42
C ARG A 116 11.21 -2.54 -14.48
N PRO A 117 10.98 -1.22 -14.50
CA PRO A 117 9.86 -0.65 -13.77
C PRO A 117 8.56 -1.23 -14.35
N PRO A 118 7.60 -1.66 -13.51
CA PRO A 118 6.32 -2.11 -14.04
C PRO A 118 5.65 -0.95 -14.81
N THR A 119 5.17 -1.24 -16.01
CA THR A 119 4.49 -0.23 -16.85
C THR A 119 3.27 0.34 -16.15
N LEU A 120 3.11 1.66 -16.27
CA LEU A 120 1.98 2.41 -15.73
C LEU A 120 1.38 3.21 -16.87
N SER A 121 0.16 2.85 -17.29
CA SER A 121 -0.49 3.45 -18.46
C SER A 121 -0.67 4.95 -18.27
N GLY A 122 -0.31 5.75 -19.28
CA GLY A 122 -0.33 7.21 -19.22
C GLY A 122 0.87 7.84 -18.53
N TYR A 123 1.90 7.07 -18.14
CA TYR A 123 3.10 7.60 -17.50
C TYR A 123 4.38 7.22 -18.24
N ASN A 124 5.32 8.16 -18.31
CA ASN A 124 6.71 7.90 -18.66
C ASN A 124 7.46 7.43 -17.41
N SER A 125 8.17 6.30 -17.52
CA SER A 125 8.96 5.75 -16.41
C SER A 125 10.45 6.03 -16.57
N TYR A 126 11.08 6.50 -15.51
CA TYR A 126 12.52 6.73 -15.42
C TYR A 126 13.12 5.84 -14.35
N LEU A 127 14.26 5.23 -14.66
CA LEU A 127 14.90 4.23 -13.83
C LEU A 127 16.32 4.66 -13.47
N HIS A 128 16.68 4.53 -12.20
CA HIS A 128 18.06 4.63 -11.73
C HIS A 128 18.35 3.39 -10.87
N LEU A 129 19.27 2.53 -11.30
CA LEU A 129 19.47 1.18 -10.71
C LEU A 129 20.34 1.12 -9.45
N VAL A 130 20.66 2.25 -8.82
CA VAL A 130 21.54 2.30 -7.65
C VAL A 130 20.77 2.02 -6.37
N ARG A 131 21.37 1.26 -5.43
CA ARG A 131 20.87 0.99 -4.06
C ARG A 131 19.39 0.65 -4.01
N ASN A 132 19.04 -0.52 -4.54
CA ASN A 132 17.65 -1.01 -4.68
C ASN A 132 16.77 -0.20 -5.64
N GLY A 133 17.30 0.85 -6.25
CA GLY A 133 16.79 1.55 -7.41
C GLY A 133 15.71 2.58 -7.11
N LEU A 134 15.79 3.68 -7.85
CA LEU A 134 14.77 4.72 -7.90
C LEU A 134 13.94 4.54 -9.17
N VAL A 135 12.63 4.72 -9.04
CA VAL A 135 11.72 4.81 -10.18
C VAL A 135 10.87 6.07 -10.04
N ALA A 136 10.87 6.89 -11.08
CA ALA A 136 9.92 7.99 -11.25
C ALA A 136 8.93 7.66 -12.36
N TYR A 137 7.63 7.88 -12.11
CA TYR A 137 6.59 7.90 -13.12
C TYR A 137 6.08 9.32 -13.26
N ILE A 138 6.17 9.90 -14.46
CA ILE A 138 5.64 11.23 -14.76
C ILE A 138 4.53 11.08 -15.79
N HIS A 139 3.34 11.60 -15.48
CA HIS A 139 2.18 11.49 -16.36
C HIS A 139 2.49 12.14 -17.71
N SER A 140 2.10 11.51 -18.81
CA SER A 140 2.49 11.90 -20.17
C SER A 140 1.92 13.26 -20.59
N SER A 141 0.87 13.75 -19.92
CA SER A 141 0.34 15.10 -20.13
C SER A 141 1.20 16.20 -19.53
N LEU A 142 2.06 15.88 -18.57
CA LEU A 142 2.91 16.86 -17.91
C LEU A 142 4.16 17.07 -18.77
N GLN A 143 4.43 18.30 -19.20
CA GLN A 143 5.68 18.58 -19.89
C GLN A 143 6.86 18.49 -18.92
N HIS A 144 7.82 17.63 -19.23
CA HIS A 144 8.99 17.43 -18.39
C HIS A 144 10.22 17.07 -19.21
N LYS A 145 11.39 17.28 -18.60
CA LYS A 145 12.69 16.91 -19.13
C LYS A 145 13.48 16.23 -18.02
N PHE A 146 13.87 14.98 -18.26
CA PHE A 146 14.88 14.32 -17.44
C PHE A 146 16.24 15.00 -17.67
N GLN A 147 16.90 15.41 -16.59
CA GLN A 147 18.17 16.12 -16.66
C GLN A 147 19.35 15.17 -16.44
N ARG A 148 19.39 14.49 -15.29
CA ARG A 148 20.48 13.56 -14.94
C ARG A 148 20.14 12.69 -13.75
N ASN A 149 20.91 11.62 -13.59
CA ASN A 149 21.03 10.85 -12.35
C ASN A 149 22.27 11.31 -11.59
N SER A 150 22.30 11.10 -10.28
CA SER A 150 23.53 11.22 -9.49
C SER A 150 24.51 10.10 -9.80
N THR A 151 25.77 10.31 -9.46
CA THR A 151 26.83 9.28 -9.50
C THR A 151 27.32 8.89 -8.11
N ASP A 152 26.90 9.61 -7.06
CA ASP A 152 27.27 9.31 -5.68
C ASP A 152 26.55 8.05 -5.19
N ALA A 153 27.31 7.15 -4.57
CA ALA A 153 26.80 5.88 -4.09
C ALA A 153 25.94 6.04 -2.82
N GLU A 154 26.22 7.05 -1.99
CA GLU A 154 25.57 7.20 -0.69
C GLU A 154 24.27 8.03 -0.78
N THR A 155 24.29 9.11 -1.56
CA THR A 155 23.17 10.00 -1.83
C THR A 155 22.81 9.95 -3.31
N THR A 156 21.82 9.12 -3.61
CA THR A 156 21.36 8.92 -4.98
C THR A 156 20.20 9.84 -5.33
N PHE A 157 20.16 10.35 -6.57
CA PHE A 157 19.00 11.10 -7.02
C PHE A 157 18.72 10.98 -8.53
N GLN A 158 17.50 11.37 -8.91
CA GLN A 158 17.10 11.67 -10.29
C GLN A 158 16.60 13.12 -10.36
N LEU A 159 17.11 13.89 -11.32
CA LEU A 159 16.76 15.30 -11.48
C LEU A 159 15.87 15.50 -12.71
N PHE A 160 14.75 16.17 -12.51
CA PHE A 160 13.78 16.51 -13.54
C PHE A 160 13.53 18.01 -13.56
N GLU A 161 13.26 18.54 -14.75
CA GLU A 161 12.63 19.85 -14.94
C GLU A 161 11.20 19.62 -15.41
N VAL A 162 10.23 20.27 -14.78
CA VAL A 162 8.80 20.07 -15.00
C VAL A 162 8.14 21.42 -15.23
N ALA A 163 7.24 21.51 -16.21
CA ALA A 163 6.45 22.72 -16.43
C ALA A 163 5.42 22.88 -15.30
N ALA A 164 5.34 24.07 -14.72
CA ALA A 164 4.40 24.42 -13.65
C ALA A 164 3.79 25.80 -13.93
N GLY A 165 2.55 25.83 -14.42
CA GLY A 165 1.91 27.06 -14.89
C GLY A 165 2.70 27.69 -16.04
N ASN A 166 3.10 28.95 -15.89
CA ASN A 166 3.93 29.68 -16.86
C ASN A 166 5.45 29.50 -16.62
N GLY A 167 5.83 28.72 -15.60
CA GLY A 167 7.20 28.55 -15.17
C GLY A 167 7.71 27.12 -15.33
N LYS A 168 8.95 26.94 -14.88
CA LYS A 168 9.61 25.64 -14.78
C LYS A 168 9.99 25.41 -13.33
N LEU A 169 9.86 24.18 -12.87
CA LEU A 169 10.24 23.75 -11.53
C LEU A 169 11.22 22.59 -11.66
N ARG A 170 12.25 22.58 -10.83
CA ARG A 170 13.14 21.41 -10.73
C ARG A 170 12.69 20.50 -9.59
N ILE A 171 12.63 19.20 -9.87
CA ILE A 171 12.30 18.18 -8.88
C ILE A 171 13.47 17.20 -8.80
N CYS A 172 14.01 17.03 -7.61
CA CYS A 172 15.07 16.10 -7.28
C CYS A 172 14.50 14.98 -6.43
N HIS A 173 14.38 13.80 -7.04
CA HIS A 173 13.95 12.59 -6.38
C HIS A 173 15.16 11.95 -5.70
N VAL A 174 15.22 12.02 -4.36
CA VAL A 174 16.39 11.64 -3.55
C VAL A 174 16.15 10.31 -2.83
N TYR A 175 17.21 9.52 -2.74
CA TYR A 175 17.33 8.39 -1.83
C TYR A 175 18.75 8.32 -1.25
N SER A 176 18.85 8.46 0.08
CA SER A 176 20.14 8.50 0.80
C SER A 176 20.31 7.27 1.69
N ALA A 177 21.55 6.92 2.01
CA ALA A 177 21.84 5.84 2.95
C ALA A 177 21.56 6.26 4.39
N PRO A 178 21.17 5.32 5.26
CA PRO A 178 21.11 5.55 6.71
C PRO A 178 22.35 6.29 7.23
N GLY A 179 22.17 7.54 7.65
CA GLY A 179 23.23 8.38 8.20
C GLY A 179 24.32 8.82 7.21
N LYS A 180 24.10 8.71 5.89
CA LYS A 180 25.09 9.07 4.85
C LYS A 180 24.61 10.15 3.87
N LEU A 181 23.68 10.99 4.32
CA LEU A 181 23.22 12.12 3.50
C LEU A 181 24.36 13.11 3.27
N GLN A 182 24.74 13.31 2.01
CA GLN A 182 25.72 14.30 1.59
C GLN A 182 25.02 15.48 0.90
N VAL A 183 24.69 16.52 1.67
CA VAL A 183 23.93 17.68 1.16
C VAL A 183 24.65 18.38 0.01
N ASN A 184 25.98 18.42 0.04
CA ASN A 184 26.81 19.06 -1.00
C ASN A 184 26.71 18.39 -2.37
N VAL A 185 26.20 17.15 -2.43
CA VAL A 185 25.98 16.39 -3.67
C VAL A 185 24.65 16.77 -4.32
N LEU A 186 23.69 17.28 -3.55
CA LEU A 186 22.38 17.66 -4.08
C LEU A 186 22.49 18.90 -4.98
N PRO A 187 21.70 18.98 -6.07
CA PRO A 187 21.70 20.16 -6.90
C PRO A 187 21.29 21.40 -6.08
N PRO A 188 21.97 22.54 -6.27
CA PRO A 188 21.65 23.75 -5.54
C PRO A 188 20.25 24.27 -5.93
N PRO A 189 19.59 25.02 -5.03
CA PRO A 189 18.36 25.73 -5.36
C PRO A 189 18.56 26.65 -6.55
N THR A 190 17.48 26.89 -7.30
CA THR A 190 17.44 27.84 -8.42
C THR A 190 16.37 28.87 -8.18
N ASP A 191 16.49 30.05 -8.80
CA ASP A 191 15.48 31.12 -8.75
C ASP A 191 14.09 30.66 -9.23
N GLN A 192 14.05 29.63 -10.08
CA GLN A 192 12.83 29.02 -10.59
C GLN A 192 12.16 28.02 -9.62
N GLY A 193 12.74 27.83 -8.43
CA GLY A 193 12.28 26.86 -7.44
C GLY A 193 12.84 25.46 -7.64
N MET A 194 13.04 24.77 -6.52
CA MET A 194 13.59 23.43 -6.45
C MET A 194 12.89 22.64 -5.35
N ILE A 195 12.42 21.44 -5.67
CA ILE A 195 11.85 20.50 -4.69
C ILE A 195 12.79 19.31 -4.58
N HIS A 196 13.31 19.07 -3.38
CA HIS A 196 13.94 17.80 -3.03
C HIS A 196 12.92 16.92 -2.32
N ILE A 197 12.66 15.74 -2.87
CA ILE A 197 11.65 14.82 -2.36
C ILE A 197 12.17 13.39 -2.34
N GLY A 198 11.91 12.69 -1.25
CA GLY A 198 12.19 11.27 -1.14
C GLY A 198 12.64 10.90 0.26
N ASP A 199 13.35 9.79 0.35
CA ASP A 199 13.84 9.28 1.63
C ASP A 199 15.30 9.68 1.83
N PHE A 200 15.49 10.67 2.71
CA PHE A 200 16.80 11.19 3.07
C PHE A 200 17.53 10.33 4.11
N ASN A 201 16.84 9.37 4.75
CA ASN A 201 17.39 8.52 5.81
C ASN A 201 18.18 9.30 6.87
N ALA A 202 17.72 10.51 7.15
CA ALA A 202 18.28 11.45 8.10
C ALA A 202 17.14 12.04 8.94
N ARG A 203 17.41 12.30 10.21
CA ARG A 203 16.46 12.98 11.09
C ARG A 203 16.55 14.48 10.85
N HIS A 204 15.40 15.16 10.92
CA HIS A 204 15.40 16.61 10.96
C HIS A 204 16.00 17.07 12.29
N THR A 205 17.04 17.92 12.23
CA THR A 205 17.82 18.35 13.40
C THR A 205 16.98 19.03 14.49
N GLU A 206 15.86 19.65 14.12
CA GLU A 206 14.98 20.37 15.07
C GLU A 206 13.79 19.54 15.58
N LEU A 207 13.53 18.36 15.00
CA LEU A 207 12.41 17.48 15.38
C LEU A 207 12.87 16.16 16.00
N GLY A 208 14.18 15.93 16.08
CA GLY A 208 14.76 14.80 16.78
C GLY A 208 14.90 15.13 18.26
N ASP A 209 14.02 14.55 19.07
CA ASP A 209 14.01 14.53 20.54
C ASP A 209 15.15 15.27 21.25
N GLY A 210 14.81 16.40 21.87
CA GLY A 210 15.62 17.08 22.87
C GLY A 210 15.73 16.31 24.19
N HIS A 211 16.14 15.04 24.14
CA HIS A 211 16.54 14.26 25.30
C HIS A 211 17.62 13.25 24.95
N ALA A 212 18.87 13.67 25.15
CA ALA A 212 19.97 12.79 25.55
C ALA A 212 21.14 13.65 26.06
N GLU A 213 20.95 14.29 27.22
CA GLU A 213 21.93 14.30 28.31
C GLU A 213 21.16 14.13 29.63
#